data_AF-A0A1B6ID75-F1
#
_entry.id   AF-A0A1B6ID75-F1
#
_cell.length_a   1.000
_cell.length_b   1.000
_cell.length_c   1.000
_cell.angle_alpha   90.00
_cell.angle_beta   90.00
_cell.angle_gamma   90.00
#
_symmetry.space_group_name_H-M   'P 1'
#
loop_
_entity.id
_entity.type
_entity.pdbx_description
1 polymer ?
#
loop_
_entity_poly.entity_id
_entity_poly.type
_entity_poly.pdbx_seq_one_letter_code
_entity_poly.pdbx_strand_id
1 'polypeptide(L)'
;GELNQLLDGFSVFERKLNYRFQDRSYLLQAMTHASYSPNRLTDCYQRLEFLGDAVLDYLITRHLYEDKRQHCPGALTDLRSALVNNTIFASLAVRHGFHKFFRHLSPGLAEVVERFVRIQEENSHAISEEYYLIGEEECEEA
;
A
#
# COMPACT_ATOMS: atom_id res chain seq x y z
N GLY A 1 18.02 21.11 -3.27
CA GLY A 1 18.68 19.92 -3.84
C GLY A 1 17.64 19.10 -4.59
N GLU A 2 18.10 18.24 -5.49
CA GLU A 2 17.28 17.38 -6.35
C GLU A 2 16.20 16.60 -5.58
N LEU A 3 16.51 16.07 -4.40
CA LEU A 3 15.56 15.41 -3.50
C LEU A 3 14.32 16.27 -3.17
N ASN A 4 14.52 17.57 -2.90
CA ASN A 4 13.41 18.47 -2.57
C ASN A 4 12.51 18.77 -3.78
N GLN A 5 13.06 18.68 -5.00
CA GLN A 5 12.27 18.86 -6.23
C GLN A 5 11.41 17.63 -6.49
N LEU A 6 11.97 16.41 -6.33
CA LEU A 6 11.21 15.16 -6.48
C LEU A 6 10.13 14.99 -5.41
N LEU A 7 10.39 15.51 -4.20
CA LEU A 7 9.45 15.51 -3.07
C LEU A 7 8.58 16.76 -2.97
N ASP A 8 8.46 17.55 -4.03
CA ASP A 8 7.54 18.68 -4.02
C ASP A 8 6.09 18.19 -3.80
N GLY A 9 5.36 18.87 -2.91
CA GLY A 9 4.00 18.47 -2.47
C GLY A 9 3.93 17.36 -1.41
N PHE A 10 5.02 16.63 -1.11
CA PHE A 10 4.98 15.53 -0.13
C PHE A 10 4.82 15.98 1.33
N SER A 11 4.93 17.27 1.63
CA SER A 11 4.58 17.80 2.96
C SER A 11 3.10 17.56 3.30
N VAL A 12 2.22 17.47 2.29
CA VAL A 12 0.82 17.10 2.49
C VAL A 12 0.70 15.63 2.85
N PHE A 13 1.49 14.75 2.23
CA PHE A 13 1.53 13.32 2.55
C PHE A 13 2.00 13.08 3.98
N GLU A 14 3.10 13.67 4.41
CA GLU A 14 3.62 13.55 5.78
C GLU A 14 2.59 14.01 6.83
N ARG A 15 1.83 15.07 6.54
CA ARG A 15 0.72 15.51 7.41
C ARG A 15 -0.43 14.51 7.45
N LYS A 16 -0.82 13.93 6.31
CA LYS A 16 -1.88 12.91 6.25
C LYS A 16 -1.47 11.63 6.99
N LEU A 17 -0.20 11.25 6.90
CA LEU A 17 0.36 10.10 7.61
C LEU A 17 0.57 10.39 9.11
N ASN A 18 0.51 11.66 9.53
CA ASN A 18 0.89 12.13 10.86
C ASN A 18 2.30 11.65 11.24
N TYR A 19 3.20 11.65 10.27
CA TYR A 19 4.58 11.19 10.44
C TYR A 19 5.52 12.02 9.59
N ARG A 20 6.58 12.52 10.23
CA ARG A 20 7.66 13.23 9.55
C ARG A 20 8.84 12.29 9.39
N PHE A 21 9.24 12.06 8.15
CA PHE A 21 10.39 11.21 7.87
C PHE A 21 11.67 11.88 8.37
N GLN A 22 12.45 11.15 9.16
CA GLN A 22 13.78 11.61 9.60
C GLN A 22 14.72 11.71 8.39
N ASP A 23 14.72 10.67 7.55
CA ASP A 23 15.34 10.69 6.24
C ASP A 23 14.24 10.61 5.17
N ARG A 24 14.08 11.70 4.41
CA ARG A 24 13.08 11.82 3.35
C ARG A 24 13.45 11.01 2.09
N SER A 25 14.67 10.48 2.00
CA SER A 25 15.04 9.54 0.93
C SER A 25 14.14 8.29 0.96
N TYR A 26 13.80 7.78 2.16
CA TYR A 26 12.87 6.66 2.31
C TYR A 26 11.45 7.01 1.86
N LEU A 27 11.00 8.25 2.07
CA LEU A 27 9.71 8.70 1.55
C LEU A 27 9.70 8.67 0.02
N LEU A 28 10.77 9.16 -0.61
CA LEU A 28 10.90 9.14 -2.07
C LEU A 28 10.90 7.69 -2.58
N GLN A 29 11.73 6.83 -1.99
CA GLN A 29 11.84 5.42 -2.36
C GLN A 29 10.49 4.69 -2.22
N ALA A 30 9.82 4.82 -1.07
CA ALA A 30 8.56 4.13 -0.79
C ALA A 30 7.43 4.54 -1.74
N MET A 31 7.49 5.75 -2.29
CA MET A 31 6.43 6.31 -3.14
C MET A 31 6.79 6.29 -4.63
N THR A 32 7.83 5.55 -5.03
CA THR A 32 8.32 5.50 -6.41
C THR A 32 8.27 4.09 -6.98
N HIS A 33 7.46 3.89 -8.03
CA HIS A 33 7.41 2.66 -8.83
C HIS A 33 8.61 2.54 -9.78
N ALA A 34 9.00 1.31 -10.14
CA ALA A 34 10.15 1.02 -11.02
C ALA A 34 10.09 1.72 -12.39
N SER A 35 8.89 2.00 -12.90
CA SER A 35 8.71 2.72 -14.17
C SER A 35 8.96 4.24 -14.08
N TYR A 36 9.15 4.81 -12.89
CA TYR A 36 9.35 6.25 -12.71
C TYR A 36 10.83 6.64 -12.91
N SER A 37 11.22 6.77 -14.17
CA SER A 37 12.59 7.13 -14.58
C SER A 37 13.16 8.47 -14.09
N PRO A 38 12.37 9.50 -13.68
CA PRO A 38 12.93 10.74 -13.15
C PRO A 38 13.63 10.59 -11.79
N ASN A 39 13.31 9.56 -11.00
CA ASN A 39 14.02 9.30 -9.75
C ASN A 39 15.33 8.55 -10.03
N ARG A 40 16.46 9.24 -9.82
CA ARG A 40 17.81 8.66 -9.88
C ARG A 40 18.54 8.68 -8.55
N LEU A 41 17.88 9.15 -7.49
CA LEU A 41 18.46 9.32 -6.16
C LEU A 41 18.29 8.09 -5.27
N THR A 42 17.20 7.35 -5.46
CA THR A 42 16.88 6.16 -4.66
C THR A 42 16.46 5.00 -5.56
N ASP A 43 16.42 3.80 -5.00
CA ASP A 43 15.74 2.65 -5.60
C ASP A 43 14.21 2.91 -5.68
N CYS A 44 13.47 1.96 -6.27
CA CYS A 44 12.01 1.90 -6.17
C CYS A 44 11.56 1.22 -4.86
N TYR A 45 10.24 1.19 -4.64
CA TYR A 45 9.66 0.73 -3.38
C TYR A 45 9.85 -0.78 -3.09
N GLN A 46 10.13 -1.62 -4.09
CA GLN A 46 10.09 -3.09 -3.98
C GLN A 46 10.93 -3.67 -2.83
N ARG A 47 12.11 -3.11 -2.56
CA ARG A 47 12.94 -3.57 -1.42
C ARG A 47 12.37 -3.18 -0.06
N LEU A 48 11.70 -2.02 0.01
CA LEU A 48 11.00 -1.58 1.22
C LEU A 48 9.71 -2.36 1.42
N GLU A 49 9.00 -2.72 0.35
CA GLU A 49 7.84 -3.62 0.39
C GLU A 49 8.22 -4.98 0.96
N PHE A 50 9.27 -5.62 0.45
CA PHE A 50 9.75 -6.91 0.98
C PHE A 50 10.02 -6.87 2.50
N LEU A 51 10.64 -5.78 3.00
CA LEU A 51 10.85 -5.60 4.44
C LEU A 51 9.54 -5.28 5.17
N GLY A 52 8.70 -4.44 4.57
CA GLY A 52 7.43 -3.98 5.12
C GLY A 52 6.45 -5.12 5.34
N ASP A 53 6.36 -6.06 4.41
CA ASP A 53 5.49 -7.23 4.50
C ASP A 53 5.82 -8.07 5.74
N ALA A 54 7.10 -8.39 5.94
CA ALA A 54 7.53 -9.14 7.13
C ALA A 54 7.25 -8.39 8.45
N VAL A 55 7.36 -7.05 8.45
CA VAL A 55 7.04 -6.23 9.62
C VAL A 55 5.53 -6.22 9.88
N LEU A 56 4.70 -6.01 8.86
CA LEU A 56 3.24 -6.00 8.98
C LEU A 56 2.70 -7.36 9.41
N ASP A 57 3.22 -8.45 8.83
CA ASP A 57 2.89 -9.83 9.20
C ASP A 57 3.13 -10.09 10.67
N TYR A 58 4.30 -9.67 11.18
CA TYR A 58 4.63 -9.82 12.59
C TYR A 58 3.68 -9.00 13.48
N LEU A 59 3.42 -7.74 13.14
CA LEU A 59 2.55 -6.87 13.93
C LEU A 59 1.11 -7.39 14.00
N ILE A 60 0.56 -7.86 12.88
CA ILE A 60 -0.78 -8.45 12.82
C ILE A 60 -0.82 -9.77 13.58
N THR A 61 0.16 -10.66 13.36
CA THR A 61 0.26 -11.94 14.07
C THR A 61 0.32 -11.72 15.59
N ARG A 62 1.16 -10.77 16.03
CA ARG A 62 1.29 -10.42 17.45
C ARG A 62 -0.03 -9.87 18.01
N HIS A 63 -0.71 -8.98 17.28
CA HIS A 63 -2.00 -8.43 17.70
C HIS A 63 -3.06 -9.52 17.88
N LEU A 64 -3.14 -10.47 16.96
CA LEU A 64 -4.08 -11.60 17.04
C LEU A 64 -3.72 -12.55 18.19
N TYR A 65 -2.43 -12.81 18.42
CA TYR A 65 -1.96 -13.67 19.50
C TYR A 65 -2.24 -13.09 20.88
N GLU A 66 -2.09 -11.77 21.04
CA GLU A 66 -2.35 -11.05 22.30
C GLU A 66 -3.86 -10.80 22.55
N ASP A 67 -4.75 -11.20 21.64
CA ASP A 67 -6.20 -11.04 21.80
C ASP A 67 -6.73 -11.86 22.98
N LYS A 68 -7.49 -11.20 23.86
CA LYS A 68 -8.10 -11.79 25.07
C LYS A 68 -9.07 -12.93 24.77
N ARG A 69 -9.60 -13.01 23.54
CA ARG A 69 -10.48 -14.09 23.08
C ARG A 69 -9.75 -15.43 22.92
N GLN A 70 -8.41 -15.43 22.92
CA GLN A 70 -7.56 -16.63 22.87
C GLN A 70 -7.98 -17.59 21.75
N HIS A 71 -7.81 -17.13 20.50
CA HIS A 71 -8.17 -17.89 19.32
C HIS A 71 -7.36 -19.19 19.19
N CYS A 72 -8.00 -20.23 18.65
CA CYS A 72 -7.30 -21.48 18.35
C CYS A 72 -6.32 -21.29 17.18
N PRO A 73 -5.31 -22.18 17.01
CA PRO A 73 -4.30 -22.03 15.96
C PRO A 73 -4.86 -21.91 14.53
N GLY A 74 -5.94 -22.65 14.22
CA GLY A 74 -6.63 -22.54 12.93
C GLY A 74 -7.24 -21.16 12.72
N ALA A 75 -8.01 -20.67 13.70
CA ALA A 75 -8.61 -19.35 13.65
C ALA A 75 -7.58 -18.21 13.57
N LEU A 76 -6.43 -18.33 14.25
CA LEU A 76 -5.33 -17.35 14.11
C LEU A 76 -4.78 -17.31 12.68
N THR A 77 -4.69 -18.45 12.02
CA THR A 77 -4.24 -18.55 10.63
C THR A 77 -5.26 -17.90 9.70
N ASP A 78 -6.55 -18.22 9.86
CA ASP A 78 -7.63 -17.66 9.05
C ASP A 78 -7.75 -16.14 9.23
N LEU A 79 -7.72 -15.66 10.47
CA LEU A 79 -7.77 -14.23 10.79
C LEU A 79 -6.57 -13.47 10.23
N ARG A 80 -5.37 -14.07 10.30
CA ARG A 80 -4.17 -13.45 9.73
C ARG A 80 -4.31 -13.33 8.22
N SER A 81 -4.71 -14.39 7.52
CA SER A 81 -4.92 -14.36 6.07
C SER A 81 -5.99 -13.35 5.65
N ALA A 82 -7.06 -13.19 6.45
CA ALA A 82 -8.10 -12.21 6.18
C ALA A 82 -7.60 -10.75 6.36
N LEU A 83 -6.71 -10.51 7.34
CA LEU A 83 -6.21 -9.16 7.65
C LEU A 83 -5.00 -8.74 6.81
N VAL A 84 -4.15 -9.69 6.41
CA VAL A 84 -3.01 -9.47 5.51
C VAL A 84 -3.49 -9.71 4.09
N ASN A 85 -4.15 -8.70 3.52
CA ASN A 85 -4.67 -8.78 2.16
C ASN A 85 -4.34 -7.48 1.40
N ASN A 86 -3.72 -7.62 0.24
CA ASN A 86 -3.37 -6.53 -0.68
C ASN A 86 -4.55 -5.59 -0.93
N THR A 87 -5.75 -6.15 -1.04
CA THR A 87 -6.98 -5.40 -1.26
C THR A 87 -7.37 -4.53 -0.07
N ILE A 88 -7.18 -5.01 1.17
CA ILE A 88 -7.39 -4.19 2.37
C ILE A 88 -6.38 -3.04 2.38
N PHE A 89 -5.10 -3.31 2.11
CA PHE A 89 -4.07 -2.28 2.08
C PHE A 89 -4.31 -1.26 0.96
N ALA A 90 -4.69 -1.70 -0.24
CA ALA A 90 -5.06 -0.83 -1.34
C ALA A 90 -6.28 0.03 -0.99
N SER A 91 -7.32 -0.55 -0.36
CA SER A 91 -8.51 0.16 0.09
C SER A 91 -8.18 1.25 1.11
N LEU A 92 -7.30 0.95 2.07
CA LEU A 92 -6.79 1.91 3.04
C LEU A 92 -5.97 3.02 2.37
N ALA A 93 -5.07 2.66 1.44
CA ALA A 93 -4.27 3.62 0.68
C ALA A 93 -5.16 4.57 -0.15
N VAL A 94 -6.27 4.08 -0.71
CA VAL A 94 -7.26 4.93 -1.40
C VAL A 94 -8.00 5.82 -0.42
N ARG A 95 -8.53 5.26 0.68
CA ARG A 95 -9.28 5.98 1.71
C ARG A 95 -8.49 7.15 2.30
N HIS A 96 -7.19 6.96 2.52
CA HIS A 96 -6.30 8.04 3.01
C HIS A 96 -5.75 8.94 1.88
N GLY A 97 -5.96 8.55 0.62
CA GLY A 97 -5.53 9.28 -0.56
C GLY A 97 -4.02 9.22 -0.80
N PHE A 98 -3.38 8.12 -0.41
CA PHE A 98 -1.95 7.86 -0.60
C PHE A 98 -1.59 7.59 -2.06
N HIS A 99 -2.49 6.92 -2.81
CA HIS A 99 -2.33 6.68 -4.25
C HIS A 99 -2.02 7.96 -5.05
N LYS A 100 -2.52 9.12 -4.62
CA LYS A 100 -2.29 10.43 -5.26
C LYS A 100 -0.82 10.89 -5.21
N PHE A 101 -0.02 10.30 -4.32
CA PHE A 101 1.39 10.62 -4.14
C PHE A 101 2.30 9.55 -4.75
N PHE A 102 1.73 8.46 -5.29
CA PHE A 102 2.50 7.37 -5.88
C PHE A 102 3.02 7.76 -7.27
N ARG A 103 4.33 7.72 -7.45
CA ARG A 103 5.02 8.13 -8.68
C ARG A 103 5.23 6.93 -9.58
N HIS A 104 4.61 6.95 -10.76
CA HIS A 104 4.80 5.96 -11.81
C HIS A 104 4.63 6.62 -13.19
N LEU A 105 5.11 5.94 -14.24
CA LEU A 105 4.89 6.30 -15.65
C LEU A 105 4.30 5.14 -16.46
N SER A 106 3.79 4.09 -15.78
CA SER A 106 3.16 2.95 -16.45
C SER A 106 1.68 3.25 -16.74
N PRO A 107 1.21 3.22 -18.01
CA PRO A 107 -0.19 3.43 -18.36
C PRO A 107 -1.12 2.33 -17.86
N GLY A 108 -0.71 1.06 -17.96
CA GLY A 108 -1.51 -0.06 -17.48
C GLY A 108 -1.72 0.01 -15.96
N LEU A 109 -0.68 0.39 -15.21
CA LEU A 109 -0.80 0.63 -13.78
C LEU A 109 -1.73 1.80 -13.46
N ALA A 110 -1.71 2.85 -14.27
CA ALA A 110 -2.62 3.99 -14.12
C ALA A 110 -4.08 3.55 -14.23
N GLU A 111 -4.40 2.78 -15.26
CA GLU A 111 -5.75 2.26 -15.51
C GLU A 111 -6.25 1.39 -14.35
N VAL A 112 -5.40 0.49 -13.84
CA VAL A 112 -5.72 -0.37 -12.69
C VAL A 112 -5.99 0.46 -11.43
N VAL A 113 -5.11 1.42 -11.11
CA VAL A 113 -5.28 2.29 -9.95
C VAL A 113 -6.54 3.14 -10.07
N GLU A 114 -6.80 3.74 -11.24
CA GLU A 114 -7.99 4.56 -11.48
C GLU A 114 -9.28 3.74 -11.37
N ARG A 115 -9.30 2.52 -11.94
CA ARG A 115 -10.43 1.60 -11.81
C ARG A 115 -10.69 1.25 -10.34
N PHE A 116 -9.65 0.92 -9.59
CA PHE A 116 -9.77 0.57 -8.17
C PHE A 116 -10.24 1.76 -7.32
N VAL A 117 -9.71 2.95 -7.56
CA VAL A 117 -10.15 4.19 -6.89
C VAL A 117 -11.63 4.44 -7.14
N ARG A 118 -12.09 4.32 -8.38
CA ARG A 118 -13.52 4.51 -8.73
C ARG A 118 -14.42 3.55 -7.95
N ILE A 119 -14.09 2.26 -7.95
CA ILE A 119 -14.84 1.23 -7.19
C ILE A 119 -14.89 1.58 -5.70
N GLN A 120 -13.76 1.99 -5.12
CA GLN A 120 -13.70 2.37 -3.71
C GLN A 120 -14.51 3.63 -3.40
N GLU A 121 -14.52 4.62 -4.28
CA GLU A 121 -15.32 5.85 -4.10
C GLU A 121 -16.83 5.56 -4.20
N GLU A 122 -17.26 4.74 -5.16
CA GLU A 122 -18.65 4.28 -5.31
C GLU A 122 -19.13 3.50 -4.09
N ASN A 123 -18.26 2.67 -3.51
CA ASN A 123 -18.55 1.87 -2.32
C ASN A 123 -18.31 2.63 -1.00
N SER A 124 -18.15 3.96 -1.01
CA SER A 124 -17.90 4.79 0.19
C SER A 124 -16.71 4.30 1.03
N HIS A 125 -15.69 3.74 0.38
CA HIS A 125 -14.52 3.10 0.97
C HIS A 125 -14.85 1.97 1.97
N ALA A 126 -16.01 1.31 1.81
CA ALA A 126 -16.33 0.11 2.54
C ALA A 126 -15.30 -0.98 2.23
N ILE A 127 -14.81 -1.64 3.27
CA ILE A 127 -13.97 -2.82 3.15
C ILE A 127 -14.93 -4.00 3.30
N SER A 128 -15.36 -4.60 2.18
CA SER A 128 -16.19 -5.80 2.19
C SER A 128 -15.54 -6.89 1.34
N GLU A 129 -15.41 -8.10 1.88
CA GLU A 129 -14.92 -9.29 1.16
C GLU A 129 -15.77 -9.69 -0.06
N GLU A 130 -16.96 -9.08 -0.22
CA GLU A 130 -18.01 -9.53 -1.13
C GLU A 130 -17.84 -9.11 -2.60
N TYR A 131 -16.90 -8.21 -2.92
CA TYR A 131 -16.68 -7.71 -4.30
C TYR A 131 -15.61 -8.47 -5.11
N TYR A 132 -15.03 -9.55 -4.57
CA TYR A 132 -13.76 -10.12 -5.07
C TYR A 132 -13.87 -11.41 -5.90
N LEU A 133 -14.90 -11.55 -6.72
CA LEU A 133 -14.93 -12.53 -7.82
C LEU A 133 -14.51 -11.95 -9.18
N ILE A 134 -13.86 -10.78 -9.20
CA ILE A 134 -13.31 -10.21 -10.43
C ILE A 134 -11.83 -10.59 -10.57
N GLY A 135 -11.61 -11.80 -11.06
CA GLY A 135 -10.47 -12.24 -11.87
C GLY A 135 -9.06 -11.97 -11.35
N GLU A 136 -8.51 -12.93 -10.61
CA GLU A 136 -7.04 -13.10 -10.46
C GLU A 136 -6.34 -13.52 -11.78
N GLU A 137 -7.06 -13.65 -12.91
CA GLU A 137 -6.52 -14.19 -14.17
C GLU A 137 -5.82 -13.16 -15.09
N GLU A 138 -5.76 -11.86 -14.77
CA GLU A 138 -5.23 -10.84 -15.73
C GLU A 138 -3.90 -10.17 -15.34
N CYS A 139 -3.13 -10.67 -14.37
CA CYS A 139 -1.85 -10.05 -13.98
C CYS A 139 -0.62 -10.98 -14.01
N GLU A 140 -0.69 -12.11 -14.72
CA GLU A 140 0.49 -12.99 -14.91
C GLU A 140 1.31 -12.72 -16.18
N GLU A 141 1.01 -11.69 -16.98
CA GLU A 141 1.83 -11.37 -18.16
C GLU A 141 2.21 -9.88 -18.24
N ALA A 142 3.39 -9.53 -17.74
CA ALA A 142 4.27 -8.47 -18.26
C ALA A 142 5.69 -8.51 -17.64
#